data_AF-A0A7Y4IRN7-F1
#
_entry.id   AF-A0A7Y4IRN7-F1
#
_cell.length_a   1.000
_cell.length_b   1.000
_cell.length_c   1.000
_cell.angle_alpha   90.00
_cell.angle_beta   90.00
_cell.angle_gamma   90.00
#
_symmetry.space_group_name_H-M   'P 1'
#
loop_
_entity.id
_entity.type
_entity.pdbx_description
1 polymer ?
#
loop_
_entity_poly.entity_id
_entity_poly.type
_entity_poly.pdbx_seq_one_letter_code
_entity_poly.pdbx_strand_id
1 'polypeptide(L)'
;RSLRDSDDSKYIGLAMPRFLARLPYGAKTNPVDEFDFEEETAGGDHSKYAWANSAYAMAVNINRSFKYYGWCTSIRGVESGGAVDNLPAHTFPTDDGGVDMKCPTEIAISDRREAELAKNGFMPLV
;
A
#
# COMPACT_ATOMS: atom_id res chain seq x y z
N ARG A 1 -19.94 -14.95 7.80
CA ARG A 1 -19.97 -14.77 9.28
C ARG A 1 -19.38 -15.99 9.96
N SER A 2 -19.79 -17.21 9.60
CA SER A 2 -19.20 -18.48 10.06
C SER A 2 -17.67 -18.52 10.17
N LEU A 3 -16.91 -18.00 9.17
CA LEU A 3 -15.45 -17.93 9.27
C LEU A 3 -14.98 -17.04 10.43
N ARG A 4 -15.59 -15.86 10.62
CA ARG A 4 -15.25 -14.93 11.73
C ARG A 4 -15.71 -15.43 13.10
N ASP A 5 -16.71 -16.30 13.14
CA ASP A 5 -17.24 -16.86 14.38
C ASP A 5 -16.40 -18.06 14.87
N SER A 6 -15.50 -18.61 14.04
CA SER A 6 -14.57 -19.68 14.41
C SER A 6 -13.43 -19.16 15.31
N ASP A 7 -13.04 -19.93 16.33
CA ASP A 7 -11.90 -19.58 17.20
C ASP A 7 -10.58 -19.51 16.42
N ASP A 8 -10.43 -20.31 15.36
CA ASP A 8 -9.23 -20.31 14.51
C ASP A 8 -9.04 -19.00 13.73
N SER A 9 -10.10 -18.20 13.57
CA SER A 9 -10.05 -16.95 12.82
C SER A 9 -9.15 -15.88 13.45
N LYS A 10 -8.83 -16.01 14.75
CA LYS A 10 -7.89 -15.11 15.44
C LYS A 10 -6.47 -15.14 14.87
N TYR A 11 -6.12 -16.20 14.14
CA TYR A 11 -4.82 -16.35 13.48
C TYR A 11 -4.81 -15.81 12.04
N ILE A 12 -5.93 -15.24 11.58
CA ILE A 12 -6.08 -14.73 10.22
C ILE A 12 -6.14 -13.21 10.27
N GLY A 13 -5.17 -12.56 9.61
CA GLY A 13 -5.18 -11.12 9.35
C GLY A 13 -5.38 -10.85 7.86
N LEU A 14 -6.27 -9.90 7.52
CA LEU A 14 -6.52 -9.48 6.15
C LEU A 14 -6.08 -8.02 5.95
N ALA A 15 -4.96 -7.82 5.24
CA ALA A 15 -4.43 -6.48 4.95
C ALA A 15 -5.04 -5.91 3.66
N MET A 16 -5.38 -4.62 3.66
CA MET A 16 -5.97 -3.91 2.52
C MET A 16 -5.72 -2.40 2.64
N PRO A 17 -5.86 -1.58 1.59
CA PRO A 17 -5.89 -1.96 0.17
C PRO A 17 -4.48 -2.32 -0.30
N ARG A 18 -4.27 -2.64 -1.58
CA ARG A 18 -2.93 -2.85 -2.17
C ARG A 18 -2.12 -1.55 -2.17
N PHE A 19 -0.80 -1.67 -2.32
CA PHE A 19 0.12 -0.53 -2.46
C PHE A 19 0.89 -0.61 -3.77
N LEU A 20 1.42 0.53 -4.23
CA LEU A 20 2.12 0.63 -5.50
C LEU A 20 3.47 -0.09 -5.42
N ALA A 21 3.69 -1.06 -6.31
CA ALA A 21 4.89 -1.90 -6.29
C ALA A 21 6.12 -1.20 -6.88
N ARG A 22 5.91 -0.40 -7.93
CA ARG A 22 6.95 0.34 -8.65
C ARG A 22 6.38 1.58 -9.31
N LEU A 23 7.25 2.52 -9.69
CA LEU A 23 6.86 3.59 -10.59
C LEU A 23 6.62 3.05 -12.01
N PRO A 24 5.66 3.64 -12.74
CA PRO A 24 5.51 3.43 -14.18
C PRO A 24 6.81 3.73 -14.91
N TYR A 25 7.12 2.93 -15.93
CA TYR A 25 8.27 3.18 -16.79
C TYR A 25 8.09 4.45 -17.59
N GLY A 26 9.16 5.22 -17.73
CA GLY A 26 9.16 6.47 -18.49
C GLY A 26 10.47 7.21 -18.30
N ALA A 27 10.85 8.03 -19.27
CA ALA A 27 12.15 8.69 -19.30
C ALA A 27 12.42 9.58 -18.08
N LYS A 28 11.36 10.10 -17.43
CA LYS A 28 11.45 10.98 -16.26
C LYS A 28 11.28 10.27 -14.92
N THR A 29 10.76 9.04 -14.92
CA THR A 29 10.35 8.32 -13.70
C THR A 29 11.23 7.10 -13.46
N ASN A 30 11.13 6.11 -14.35
CA ASN A 30 11.84 4.85 -14.27
C ASN A 30 12.23 4.45 -15.70
N PRO A 31 13.37 4.93 -16.22
CA PRO A 31 13.77 4.67 -17.60
C PRO A 31 14.13 3.20 -17.80
N VAL A 32 13.91 2.72 -19.02
CA VAL A 32 14.38 1.41 -19.48
C VAL A 32 15.68 1.62 -20.25
N ASP A 33 16.70 0.82 -19.98
CA ASP A 33 18.04 1.02 -20.56
C ASP A 33 18.11 0.59 -22.04
N GLU A 34 17.29 -0.38 -22.44
CA GLU A 34 17.36 -1.01 -23.76
C GLU A 34 16.70 -0.19 -24.88
N PHE A 35 15.63 0.54 -24.58
CA PHE A 35 14.89 1.34 -25.56
C PHE A 35 14.01 2.39 -24.89
N ASP A 36 13.67 3.43 -25.66
CA ASP A 36 12.76 4.48 -25.22
C ASP A 36 11.34 3.91 -25.02
N PHE A 37 10.99 3.65 -23.76
CA PHE A 37 9.70 3.12 -23.36
C PHE A 37 8.96 4.07 -22.43
N GLU A 38 7.68 4.30 -22.73
CA GLU A 38 6.77 5.09 -21.93
C GLU A 38 5.55 4.21 -21.58
N GLU A 39 5.36 3.94 -20.30
CA GLU A 39 4.23 3.17 -19.79
C GLU A 39 2.98 4.06 -19.73
N GLU A 40 1.96 3.69 -20.51
CA GLU A 40 0.73 4.47 -20.57
C GLU A 40 -0.08 4.29 -19.29
N THR A 41 -0.20 5.34 -18.48
CA THR A 41 -0.96 5.32 -17.20
C THR A 41 -2.35 5.95 -17.30
N ALA A 42 -2.76 6.40 -18.48
CA ALA A 42 -4.08 6.96 -18.80
C ALA A 42 -4.63 7.92 -17.73
N GLY A 43 -3.86 8.96 -17.37
CA GLY A 43 -4.31 9.97 -16.40
C GLY A 43 -4.50 9.43 -14.98
N GLY A 44 -3.82 8.34 -14.63
CA GLY A 44 -3.91 7.74 -13.31
C GLY A 44 -4.94 6.62 -13.19
N ASP A 45 -5.34 5.94 -14.26
CA ASP A 45 -6.19 4.73 -14.16
C ASP A 45 -5.49 3.67 -13.29
N HIS A 46 -6.13 3.28 -12.18
CA HIS A 46 -5.61 2.28 -11.26
C HIS A 46 -5.30 0.95 -11.96
N SER A 47 -6.04 0.58 -13.01
CA SER A 47 -5.86 -0.70 -13.69
C SER A 47 -4.49 -0.82 -14.39
N LYS A 48 -3.86 0.31 -14.71
CA LYS A 48 -2.58 0.38 -15.43
C LYS A 48 -1.35 0.45 -14.51
N TYR A 49 -1.53 0.43 -13.19
CA TYR A 49 -0.42 0.43 -12.23
C TYR A 49 -0.10 -0.99 -11.73
N ALA A 50 1.17 -1.23 -11.44
CA ALA A 50 1.63 -2.46 -10.81
C ALA A 50 1.36 -2.43 -9.30
N TRP A 51 0.32 -3.12 -8.84
CA TRP A 51 -0.06 -3.18 -7.42
C TRP A 51 0.54 -4.41 -6.71
N ALA A 52 1.13 -4.17 -5.54
CA ALA A 52 1.62 -5.20 -4.63
C ALA A 52 0.60 -5.49 -3.51
N ASN A 53 0.56 -6.74 -3.05
CA ASN A 53 -0.29 -7.15 -1.95
C ASN A 53 0.23 -6.58 -0.61
N SER A 54 -0.62 -5.87 0.13
CA SER A 54 -0.26 -5.26 1.42
C SER A 54 0.05 -6.24 2.55
N ALA A 55 -0.26 -7.53 2.37
CA ALA A 55 0.28 -8.56 3.25
C ALA A 55 1.82 -8.55 3.27
N TYR A 56 2.48 -8.19 2.15
CA TYR A 56 3.94 -8.04 2.12
C TYR A 56 4.42 -6.85 2.94
N ALA A 57 3.73 -5.71 2.89
CA ALA A 57 4.06 -4.56 3.73
C ALA A 57 3.94 -4.89 5.22
N MET A 58 2.86 -5.59 5.61
CA MET A 58 2.68 -6.08 6.97
C MET A 58 3.77 -7.09 7.38
N ALA A 59 4.14 -8.01 6.49
CA ALA A 59 5.22 -8.97 6.74
C ALA A 59 6.58 -8.28 6.93
N VAL A 60 6.87 -7.22 6.17
CA VAL A 60 8.08 -6.39 6.37
C VAL A 60 8.06 -5.76 7.76
N ASN A 61 6.93 -5.22 8.22
CA ASN A 61 6.82 -4.65 9.56
C ASN A 61 7.01 -5.69 10.66
N ILE A 62 6.43 -6.89 10.50
CA ILE A 62 6.64 -8.02 11.43
C ILE A 62 8.13 -8.39 11.50
N ASN A 63 8.78 -8.56 10.36
CA ASN A 63 10.21 -8.89 10.29
C ASN A 63 11.08 -7.79 10.91
N ARG A 64 10.74 -6.52 10.63
CA ARG A 64 11.41 -5.34 11.19
C ARG A 64 11.30 -5.31 12.72
N SER A 65 10.10 -5.54 13.24
CA SER A 65 9.81 -5.59 14.69
C SER A 65 10.65 -6.68 15.37
N PHE A 66 10.62 -7.89 14.81
CA PHE A 66 11.43 -9.00 15.33
C PHE A 66 12.93 -8.71 15.25
N LYS A 67 13.40 -8.12 14.14
CA LYS A 67 14.82 -7.79 13.95
C LYS A 67 15.34 -6.78 14.98
N TYR A 68 14.57 -5.75 15.31
CA TYR A 68 14.99 -4.71 16.24
C TYR A 68 14.75 -5.04 17.71
N TYR A 69 13.66 -5.74 18.01
CA TYR A 69 13.21 -5.93 19.40
C TYR A 69 13.21 -7.40 19.84
N GLY A 70 13.39 -8.36 18.92
CA GLY A 70 13.28 -9.80 19.21
C GLY A 70 11.84 -10.30 19.35
N TRP A 71 10.85 -9.42 19.18
CA TRP A 71 9.42 -9.70 19.33
C TRP A 71 8.61 -8.96 18.27
N CYS A 72 7.45 -9.50 17.89
CA CYS A 72 6.57 -8.91 16.87
C CYS A 72 5.47 -8.01 17.46
N THR A 73 5.78 -7.23 18.50
CA THR A 73 4.80 -6.39 19.22
C THR A 73 4.65 -4.99 18.62
N SER A 74 5.71 -4.48 17.99
CA SER A 74 5.78 -3.13 17.39
C SER A 74 5.56 -3.23 15.87
N ILE A 75 4.31 -3.46 15.46
CA ILE A 75 3.91 -3.78 14.07
C ILE A 75 2.74 -2.91 13.57
N ARG A 76 2.30 -1.93 14.35
CA ARG A 76 1.10 -1.12 14.09
C ARG A 76 1.28 0.31 14.59
N GLY A 77 0.54 1.25 14.03
CA GLY A 77 0.60 2.67 14.39
C GLY A 77 1.79 3.38 13.75
N VAL A 78 1.62 4.68 13.48
CA VAL A 78 2.57 5.49 12.70
C VAL A 78 3.96 5.51 13.36
N GLU A 79 4.01 5.80 14.66
CA GLU A 79 5.29 5.88 15.41
C GLU A 79 5.64 4.56 16.13
N SER A 80 4.78 3.54 16.04
CA SER A 80 4.88 2.28 16.81
C SER A 80 5.20 1.07 15.92
N GLY A 81 5.95 1.31 14.84
CA GLY A 81 6.49 0.26 13.96
C GLY A 81 5.56 -0.21 12.85
N GLY A 82 4.40 0.43 12.66
CA GLY A 82 3.47 0.15 11.57
C GLY A 82 3.70 0.96 10.29
N ALA A 83 4.58 1.96 10.31
CA ALA A 83 4.84 2.80 9.14
C ALA A 83 5.49 2.03 7.98
N VAL A 84 4.94 2.24 6.79
CA VAL A 84 5.47 1.71 5.52
C VAL A 84 6.09 2.87 4.76
N ASP A 85 7.41 2.93 4.80
CA ASP A 85 8.18 4.03 4.22
C ASP A 85 8.55 3.77 2.75
N ASN A 86 8.92 4.84 2.05
CA ASN A 86 9.45 4.81 0.68
C ASN A 86 8.50 4.18 -0.35
N LEU A 87 7.19 4.39 -0.19
CA LEU A 87 6.23 3.99 -1.22
C LEU A 87 6.43 4.81 -2.51
N PRO A 88 6.31 4.18 -3.69
CA PRO A 88 6.38 4.90 -4.95
C PRO A 88 5.26 5.96 -5.06
N ALA A 89 5.62 7.17 -5.47
CA ALA A 89 4.69 8.28 -5.70
C ALA A 89 4.83 8.78 -7.13
N HIS A 90 3.86 8.45 -7.98
CA HIS A 90 3.86 8.85 -9.38
C HIS A 90 3.10 10.17 -9.55
N THR A 91 3.73 11.17 -10.17
CA THR A 91 3.10 12.46 -10.47
C THR A 91 2.83 12.59 -11.97
N PHE A 92 1.67 13.16 -12.33
CA PHE A 92 1.27 13.32 -13.72
C PHE A 92 0.55 14.67 -13.91
N PRO A 93 0.66 15.28 -15.10
CA PRO A 93 -0.05 16.52 -15.40
C PRO A 93 -1.56 16.26 -15.51
N THR A 94 -2.36 17.22 -15.07
CA THR A 94 -3.83 17.21 -15.19
C THR A 94 -4.30 18.14 -16.30
N ASP A 95 -5.54 17.92 -16.76
CA ASP A 95 -6.17 18.71 -17.82
C ASP A 95 -6.33 20.19 -17.45
N ASP A 96 -6.43 20.49 -16.13
CA ASP A 96 -6.51 21.85 -15.60
C ASP A 96 -5.13 22.55 -15.52
N GLY A 97 -4.07 21.95 -16.06
CA GLY A 97 -2.70 22.47 -16.03
C GLY A 97 -1.98 22.29 -14.69
N GLY A 98 -2.56 21.49 -13.79
CA GLY A 98 -1.96 21.13 -12.51
C GLY A 98 -1.04 19.91 -12.61
N VAL A 99 -0.40 19.57 -11.50
CA VAL A 99 0.29 18.29 -11.30
C VAL A 99 -0.45 17.57 -10.18
N ASP A 100 -0.95 16.38 -10.47
CA ASP A 100 -1.55 15.50 -9.46
C ASP A 100 -0.61 14.36 -9.11
N MET A 101 -0.78 13.81 -7.92
CA MET A 101 -0.01 12.68 -7.41
C MET A 101 -0.93 11.47 -7.24
N LYS A 102 -0.52 10.36 -7.85
CA LYS A 102 -1.19 9.09 -7.62
C LYS A 102 -0.98 8.66 -6.17
N CYS A 103 -2.08 8.37 -5.47
CA CYS A 103 -2.03 7.80 -4.13
C CYS A 103 -1.21 6.49 -4.15
N PRO A 104 -0.20 6.34 -3.26
CA PRO A 104 0.61 5.12 -3.20
C PRO A 104 -0.15 3.88 -2.76
N THR A 105 -1.29 4.05 -2.09
CA THR A 105 -2.29 3.01 -1.85
C THR A 105 -3.43 3.15 -2.86
N GLU A 106 -4.18 2.07 -3.10
CA GLU A 106 -5.25 2.13 -4.12
C GLU A 106 -6.32 3.18 -3.81
N ILE A 107 -6.53 3.49 -2.53
CA ILE A 107 -7.49 4.49 -2.10
C ILE A 107 -7.03 5.09 -0.78
N ALA A 108 -7.18 6.41 -0.66
CA ALA A 108 -7.03 7.10 0.61
C ALA A 108 -8.18 6.70 1.54
N ILE A 109 -7.84 6.21 2.73
CA ILE A 109 -8.80 5.79 3.75
C ILE A 109 -8.85 6.87 4.82
N SER A 110 -10.03 7.43 5.09
CA SER A 110 -10.21 8.35 6.22
C SER A 110 -10.29 7.59 7.54
N ASP A 111 -9.95 8.25 8.65
CA ASP A 111 -9.97 7.68 10.01
C ASP A 111 -11.30 6.98 10.35
N ARG A 112 -12.43 7.55 9.90
CA ARG A 112 -13.75 6.93 10.08
C ARG A 112 -13.85 5.59 9.36
N ARG A 113 -13.38 5.51 8.11
CA ARG A 113 -13.38 4.28 7.31
C ARG A 113 -12.37 3.27 7.85
N GLU A 114 -11.22 3.72 8.30
CA GLU A 114 -10.24 2.89 8.99
C GLU A 114 -10.89 2.19 10.20
N ALA A 115 -11.55 2.95 11.07
CA ALA A 115 -12.23 2.40 12.24
C ALA A 115 -13.37 1.41 11.87
N GLU A 116 -14.14 1.70 10.83
CA GLU A 116 -15.17 0.80 10.30
C GLU A 116 -14.56 -0.52 9.78
N LEU A 117 -13.43 -0.46 9.07
CA LEU A 117 -12.71 -1.63 8.55
C LEU A 117 -12.08 -2.45 9.68
N ALA A 118 -11.45 -1.79 10.64
CA ALA A 118 -10.86 -2.45 11.83
C ALA A 118 -11.93 -3.19 12.64
N LYS A 119 -13.12 -2.58 12.84
CA LYS A 119 -14.26 -3.25 13.49
C LYS A 119 -14.75 -4.48 12.73
N ASN A 120 -14.52 -4.51 11.42
CA ASN A 120 -14.84 -5.65 10.57
C ASN A 120 -13.73 -6.70 10.50
N GLY A 121 -12.60 -6.51 11.19
CA GLY A 121 -11.48 -7.47 11.23
C GLY A 121 -10.48 -7.33 10.10
N PHE A 122 -10.45 -6.18 9.41
CA PHE A 122 -9.42 -5.86 8.42
C PHE A 122 -8.28 -5.06 9.03
N MET A 123 -7.10 -5.14 8.42
CA MET A 123 -5.92 -4.33 8.72
C MET A 123 -5.73 -3.30 7.59
N PRO A 124 -6.35 -2.11 7.68
CA PRO A 124 -6.20 -1.07 6.67
C PRO A 124 -4.79 -0.46 6.69
N LEU A 125 -4.19 -0.32 5.50
CA LEU A 125 -3.05 0.54 5.23
C LEU A 125 -3.61 1.91 4.80
N VAL A 126 -3.47 2.87 5.70
CA VAL A 126 -4.01 4.23 5.56
C VAL A 126 -3.00 5.19 4.96
#